data_AF-A0A5S9MC92-F1
#
_entry.id   AF-A0A5S9MC92-F1
#
_cell.length_a   1.000
_cell.length_b   1.000
_cell.length_c   1.000
_cell.angle_alpha   90.00
_cell.angle_beta   90.00
_cell.angle_gamma   90.00
#
_symmetry.space_group_name_H-M   'P 1'
#
loop_
_entity.id
_entity.type
_entity.pdbx_description
1 polymer ?
#
loop_
_entity_poly.entity_id
_entity_poly.type
_entity_poly.pdbx_seq_one_letter_code
_entity_poly.pdbx_strand_id
1 'polypeptide(L)'
;MKKEGIKLNLQSHPHDFIELNIEAIRMIRALDKEWIKLVYSVPHAFFYDDGIGDVEKHLDEAGDLLAHVLIADTLNHKAAYGLRYIVNPPDANVTVHQHLNPGEGEINFEALYRKLREMKFDGIVTNAVFLLF
;
A
#
# COMPACT_ATOMS: atom_id res chain seq x y z
N MET A 1 -6.38 -2.15 -23.70
CA MET A 1 -6.43 -1.05 -22.71
C MET A 1 -6.34 0.32 -23.38
N LYS A 2 -5.18 0.81 -23.85
CA LYS A 2 -5.09 2.13 -24.52
C LYS A 2 -6.06 2.32 -25.69
N LYS A 3 -6.19 1.33 -26.58
CA LYS A 3 -7.10 1.38 -27.74
C LYS A 3 -8.58 1.53 -27.35
N GLU A 4 -8.93 1.08 -26.15
CA GLU A 4 -10.29 1.12 -25.60
C GLU A 4 -10.50 2.31 -24.65
N GLY A 5 -9.52 3.22 -24.51
CA GLY A 5 -9.58 4.34 -23.56
C GLY A 5 -9.50 3.94 -22.07
N ILE A 6 -9.13 2.70 -21.77
CA ILE A 6 -9.04 2.17 -20.40
C ILE A 6 -7.66 2.50 -19.80
N LYS A 7 -7.66 3.09 -18.60
CA LYS A 7 -6.46 3.33 -17.78
C LYS A 7 -6.14 2.08 -16.94
N LEU A 8 -4.86 1.89 -16.64
CA LEU A 8 -4.36 0.83 -15.77
C LEU A 8 -3.71 1.46 -14.54
N ASN A 9 -4.20 1.13 -13.35
CA ASN A 9 -3.53 1.48 -12.11
C ASN A 9 -2.89 0.20 -11.56
N LEU A 10 -1.57 0.20 -11.37
CA LEU A 10 -0.79 -0.93 -10.89
C LEU A 10 -0.56 -0.81 -9.39
N GLN A 11 -0.78 -1.90 -8.68
CA GLN A 11 -0.49 -2.07 -7.27
C GLN A 11 0.74 -2.97 -7.11
N SER A 12 1.71 -2.58 -6.29
CA SER A 12 2.64 -3.53 -5.67
C SER A 12 1.91 -4.31 -4.59
N HIS A 13 2.18 -5.59 -4.44
CA HIS A 13 1.51 -6.42 -3.44
C HIS A 13 2.51 -7.40 -2.82
N PRO A 14 2.48 -7.63 -1.49
CA PRO A 14 3.29 -8.68 -0.87
C PRO A 14 3.09 -10.03 -1.56
N HIS A 15 4.18 -10.75 -1.85
CA HIS A 15 4.21 -12.01 -2.61
C HIS A 15 3.79 -11.97 -4.09
N ASP A 16 3.64 -10.79 -4.70
CA ASP A 16 3.48 -10.66 -6.15
C ASP A 16 4.82 -10.43 -6.87
N PHE A 17 4.78 -10.29 -8.20
CA PHE A 17 5.95 -10.00 -9.04
C PHE A 17 6.72 -8.73 -8.61
N ILE A 18 6.03 -7.72 -8.08
CA ILE A 18 6.63 -6.52 -7.49
C ILE A 18 5.95 -6.25 -6.15
N GLU A 19 6.75 -6.28 -5.10
CA GLU A 19 6.24 -6.24 -3.74
C GLU A 19 6.40 -4.88 -3.06
N LEU A 20 7.37 -4.06 -3.49
CA LEU A 20 7.64 -2.75 -2.90
C LEU A 20 7.05 -1.60 -3.72
N ASN A 21 6.46 -0.63 -3.02
CA ASN A 21 5.87 0.56 -3.65
C ASN A 21 6.87 1.33 -4.52
N ILE A 22 8.10 1.53 -4.03
CA ILE A 22 9.14 2.24 -4.76
C ILE A 22 9.59 1.50 -6.04
N GLU A 23 9.58 0.17 -6.02
CA GLU A 23 9.91 -0.64 -7.19
C GLU A 23 8.79 -0.60 -8.24
N ALA A 24 7.52 -0.59 -7.80
CA ALA A 24 6.39 -0.38 -8.71
C ALA A 24 6.44 1.02 -9.35
N ILE A 25 6.77 2.06 -8.58
CA ILE A 25 6.98 3.43 -9.09
C ILE A 25 8.08 3.44 -10.16
N ARG A 26 9.24 2.84 -9.87
CA ARG A 26 10.37 2.75 -10.81
C ARG A 26 9.97 2.03 -12.10
N MET A 27 9.26 0.90 -12.00
CA MET A 27 8.76 0.18 -13.16
C MET A 27 7.78 1.04 -13.98
N ILE A 28 6.79 1.67 -13.35
CA ILE A 28 5.80 2.51 -14.05
C ILE A 28 6.49 3.66 -14.80
N ARG A 29 7.46 4.33 -14.16
CA ARG A 29 8.28 5.36 -14.82
C ARG A 29 9.05 4.81 -16.01
N ALA A 30 9.65 3.63 -15.87
CA ALA A 30 10.42 3.00 -16.96
C ALA A 30 9.54 2.59 -18.15
N LEU A 31 8.27 2.24 -17.92
CA LEU A 31 7.32 1.96 -19.01
C LEU A 31 6.98 3.21 -19.83
N ASP A 32 7.06 4.39 -19.20
CA ASP A 32 6.80 5.70 -19.81
C ASP A 32 5.49 5.73 -20.61
N LYS A 33 4.39 5.45 -19.91
CA LYS A 33 3.03 5.45 -20.46
C LYS A 33 2.10 6.23 -19.55
N GLU A 34 1.52 7.31 -20.06
CA GLU A 34 0.59 8.16 -19.30
C GLU A 34 -0.67 7.44 -18.79
N TRP A 35 -1.07 6.36 -19.46
CA TRP A 35 -2.26 5.57 -19.10
C TRP A 35 -1.98 4.49 -18.04
N ILE A 36 -0.73 4.38 -17.57
CA ILE A 36 -0.32 3.49 -16.48
C ILE A 36 0.02 4.34 -15.27
N LYS A 37 -0.69 4.12 -14.16
CA LYS A 37 -0.58 4.88 -12.91
C LYS A 37 -0.45 3.95 -11.71
N LEU A 38 -0.30 4.50 -10.52
CA LEU A 38 -0.06 3.77 -9.28
C LEU A 38 -1.35 3.65 -8.45
N VAL A 39 -1.56 2.46 -7.89
CA VAL A 39 -2.42 2.24 -6.73
C VAL A 39 -1.52 2.15 -5.49
N TYR A 40 -1.73 3.04 -4.52
CA TYR A 40 -1.08 2.93 -3.22
C TYR A 40 -1.97 2.13 -2.26
N SER A 41 -1.43 1.02 -1.75
CA SER A 41 -2.10 0.19 -0.75
C SER A 41 -1.66 0.59 0.65
N VAL A 42 -2.50 1.33 1.37
CA VAL A 42 -2.23 1.74 2.76
C VAL A 42 -1.97 0.56 3.71
N PRO A 43 -2.71 -0.56 3.67
CA PRO A 43 -2.47 -1.68 4.59
C PRO A 43 -1.14 -2.41 4.32
N HIS A 44 -0.39 -2.01 3.29
CA HIS A 44 0.95 -2.54 2.99
C HIS A 44 2.08 -1.59 3.42
N ALA A 45 1.77 -0.44 4.04
CA ALA A 45 2.76 0.58 4.38
C ALA A 45 3.94 0.01 5.18
N PHE A 46 3.68 -0.73 6.26
CA PHE A 46 4.75 -1.36 7.05
C PHE A 46 5.54 -2.41 6.28
N PHE A 47 4.96 -3.05 5.27
CA PHE A 47 5.71 -3.99 4.43
C PHE A 47 6.66 -3.25 3.48
N TYR A 48 6.22 -2.12 2.92
CA TYR A 48 7.01 -1.35 1.95
C TYR A 48 8.31 -0.78 2.51
N ASP A 49 8.40 -0.55 3.81
CA ASP A 49 9.53 0.10 4.46
C ASP A 49 10.07 -0.65 5.68
N ASP A 50 9.89 -1.98 5.69
CA ASP A 50 10.41 -2.88 6.73
C ASP A 50 9.98 -2.52 8.17
N GLY A 51 8.74 -2.07 8.32
CA GLY A 51 8.08 -1.84 9.60
C GLY A 51 8.09 -0.39 10.07
N ILE A 52 8.44 0.58 9.22
CA ILE A 52 8.41 2.01 9.58
C ILE A 52 6.98 2.56 9.45
N GLY A 53 6.27 2.24 8.37
CA GLY A 53 4.92 2.73 8.09
C GLY A 53 4.85 4.22 7.71
N ASP A 54 5.89 4.76 7.07
CA ASP A 54 5.98 6.17 6.68
C ASP A 54 5.12 6.46 5.43
N VAL A 55 3.82 6.58 5.67
CA VAL A 55 2.83 6.86 4.63
C VAL A 55 3.06 8.20 3.94
N GLU A 56 3.67 9.20 4.60
CA GLU A 56 3.93 10.50 3.97
C GLU A 56 5.04 10.38 2.93
N LYS A 57 6.13 9.70 3.29
CA LYS A 57 7.22 9.39 2.36
C LYS A 57 6.74 8.55 1.17
N HIS A 58 5.92 7.52 1.40
CA HIS A 58 5.40 6.69 0.30
C HIS A 58 4.56 7.50 -0.70
N LEU A 59 3.77 8.45 -0.20
CA LEU A 59 2.99 9.35 -1.05
C LEU A 59 3.88 10.37 -1.79
N ASP A 60 4.92 10.89 -1.15
CA ASP A 60 5.93 11.75 -1.81
C ASP A 60 6.65 11.02 -2.94
N GLU A 61 7.04 9.75 -2.71
CA GLU A 61 7.67 8.91 -3.73
C GLU A 61 6.72 8.65 -4.92
N ALA A 62 5.43 8.45 -4.65
CA ALA A 62 4.43 8.23 -5.68
C ALA A 62 4.23 9.47 -6.58
N GLY A 63 4.19 10.67 -5.99
CA GLY A 63 4.03 11.93 -6.70
C GLY A 63 2.85 11.93 -7.69
N ASP A 64 3.09 12.38 -8.92
CA ASP A 64 2.08 12.44 -10.00
C ASP A 64 1.64 11.09 -10.58
N LEU A 65 2.24 9.97 -10.14
CA LEU A 65 1.75 8.64 -10.51
C LEU A 65 0.56 8.20 -9.67
N LEU A 66 0.36 8.75 -8.48
CA LEU A 66 -0.70 8.33 -7.58
C LEU A 66 -2.06 8.61 -8.21
N ALA A 67 -2.84 7.56 -8.49
CA ALA A 67 -4.18 7.68 -9.06
C ALA A 67 -5.26 7.04 -8.19
N HIS A 68 -4.88 6.15 -7.28
CA HIS A 68 -5.80 5.37 -6.47
C HIS A 68 -5.16 5.02 -5.13
N VAL A 69 -5.91 5.19 -4.04
CA VAL A 69 -5.53 4.77 -2.69
C VAL A 69 -6.51 3.71 -2.20
N LEU A 70 -5.99 2.55 -1.78
CA LEU A 70 -6.75 1.57 -1.04
C LEU A 70 -6.61 1.83 0.46
N ILE A 71 -7.73 2.00 1.15
CA ILE A 71 -7.80 2.28 2.58
C ILE A 71 -8.22 1.01 3.31
N ALA A 72 -7.32 0.52 4.15
CA ALA A 72 -7.60 -0.38 5.26
C ALA A 72 -6.49 -0.13 6.30
N ASP A 73 -6.76 -0.48 7.54
CA ASP A 73 -5.76 -0.45 8.60
C ASP A 73 -4.99 -1.78 8.63
N THR A 74 -3.88 -1.81 9.34
CA THR A 74 -3.08 -3.02 9.54
C THR A 74 -2.23 -2.88 10.79
N LEU A 75 -1.83 -4.00 11.37
CA LEU A 75 -0.86 -4.04 12.45
C LEU A 75 0.56 -4.18 11.88
N ASN A 76 1.51 -3.43 12.42
CA ASN A 76 2.93 -3.55 12.08
C ASN A 76 3.49 -4.94 12.44
N HIS A 77 3.87 -5.73 11.43
CA HIS A 77 4.41 -7.08 11.62
C HIS A 77 5.75 -7.13 12.39
N LYS A 78 6.50 -6.01 12.48
CA LYS A 78 7.75 -5.91 13.25
C LYS A 78 7.56 -5.51 14.71
N ALA A 79 6.35 -5.12 15.11
CA ALA A 79 6.06 -4.73 16.48
C ALA A 79 6.36 -5.86 17.48
N ALA A 80 6.51 -5.50 18.77
CA ALA A 80 6.87 -6.43 19.84
C ALA A 80 8.16 -7.22 19.54
N TYR A 81 9.20 -6.56 19.01
CA TYR A 81 10.47 -7.19 18.64
C TYR A 81 10.32 -8.33 17.63
N GLY A 82 9.38 -8.20 16.68
CA GLY A 82 9.05 -9.23 15.68
C GLY A 82 8.21 -10.39 16.22
N LEU A 83 7.73 -10.32 17.47
CA LEU A 83 6.94 -11.38 18.10
C LEU A 83 5.42 -11.13 18.03
N ARG A 84 4.96 -10.15 17.24
CA ARG A 84 3.52 -9.90 17.07
C ARG A 84 2.77 -11.14 16.58
N TYR A 85 3.32 -11.80 15.56
CA TYR A 85 2.73 -13.01 15.01
C TYR A 85 3.66 -14.18 15.33
N ILE A 86 3.19 -15.09 16.18
CA ILE A 86 3.90 -16.32 16.51
C ILE A 86 3.28 -17.43 15.67
N VAL A 87 4.09 -18.01 14.78
CA VAL A 87 3.69 -19.11 13.91
C VAL A 87 4.34 -20.40 14.41
N ASN A 88 3.58 -21.50 14.43
CA ASN A 88 4.06 -22.82 14.79
C ASN A 88 3.62 -23.85 13.72
N PRO A 89 4.54 -24.59 13.09
CA PRO A 89 5.98 -24.60 13.35
C PRO A 89 6.66 -23.29 12.91
N PRO A 90 7.77 -22.88 13.56
CA PRO A 90 8.40 -21.58 13.32
C PRO A 90 8.99 -21.42 11.90
N ASP A 91 9.14 -22.51 11.17
CA ASP A 91 9.60 -22.57 9.78
C ASP A 91 8.45 -22.65 8.76
N ALA A 92 7.20 -22.49 9.20
CA ALA A 92 6.07 -22.46 8.29
C ALA A 92 6.21 -21.32 7.28
N ASN A 93 6.14 -21.66 5.98
CA ASN A 93 6.16 -20.70 4.89
C ASN A 93 4.78 -20.03 4.76
N VAL A 94 4.52 -19.02 5.59
CA VAL A 94 3.24 -18.30 5.65
C VAL A 94 3.45 -16.79 5.63
N THR A 95 2.41 -16.10 5.20
CA THR A 95 2.36 -14.63 5.15
C THR A 95 1.15 -14.16 5.93
N VAL A 96 1.36 -13.20 6.82
CA VAL A 96 0.24 -12.52 7.46
C VAL A 96 -0.19 -11.37 6.57
N HIS A 97 -1.31 -11.55 5.89
CA HIS A 97 -1.94 -10.52 5.08
C HIS A 97 -3.20 -10.04 5.81
N GLN A 98 -3.15 -8.83 6.36
CA GLN A 98 -4.19 -8.28 7.21
C GLN A 98 -4.69 -6.93 6.70
N HIS A 99 -6.01 -6.80 6.56
CA HIS A 99 -6.72 -5.56 6.25
C HIS A 99 -7.83 -5.37 7.29
N LEU A 100 -7.61 -4.48 8.26
CA LEU A 100 -8.53 -4.17 9.36
C LEU A 100 -9.35 -2.91 9.07
N ASN A 101 -10.43 -2.68 9.84
CA ASN A 101 -11.14 -1.42 9.74
C ASN A 101 -10.22 -0.25 10.17
N PRO A 102 -10.31 0.92 9.51
CA PRO A 102 -9.62 2.13 9.98
C PRO A 102 -9.85 2.41 11.47
N GLY A 103 -8.76 2.48 12.25
CA GLY A 103 -8.79 2.69 13.69
C GLY A 103 -8.60 1.41 14.52
N GLU A 104 -8.52 0.25 13.90
CA GLU A 104 -8.25 -1.04 14.57
C GLU A 104 -6.79 -1.49 14.45
N GLY A 105 -5.97 -0.78 13.68
CA GLY A 105 -4.55 -1.05 13.48
C GLY A 105 -3.66 0.12 13.90
N GLU A 106 -2.55 0.29 13.20
CA GLU A 106 -1.47 1.20 13.57
C GLU A 106 -1.07 2.16 12.46
N ILE A 107 -1.80 2.16 11.34
CA ILE A 107 -1.54 3.14 10.28
C ILE A 107 -1.80 4.55 10.81
N ASN A 108 -0.85 5.45 10.57
CA ASN A 108 -1.01 6.87 10.85
C ASN A 108 -1.93 7.52 9.80
N PHE A 109 -3.24 7.35 9.96
CA PHE A 109 -4.23 7.94 9.06
C PHE A 109 -4.26 9.46 9.07
N GLU A 110 -3.91 10.09 10.20
CA GLU A 110 -3.84 11.55 10.26
C GLU A 110 -2.77 12.07 9.29
N ALA A 111 -1.58 11.47 9.32
CA ALA A 111 -0.49 11.77 8.40
C ALA A 111 -0.87 11.47 6.95
N LEU A 112 -1.47 10.30 6.68
CA LEU A 112 -1.97 9.93 5.36
C LEU A 112 -2.91 10.99 4.78
N TYR A 113 -3.98 11.33 5.51
CA TYR A 113 -4.99 12.27 5.01
C TYR A 113 -4.49 13.71 4.96
N ARG A 114 -3.60 14.12 5.88
CA ARG A 114 -2.90 15.41 5.78
C ARG A 114 -2.12 15.49 4.47
N LYS A 115 -1.31 14.47 4.19
CA LYS A 115 -0.46 14.44 2.99
C LYS A 115 -1.27 14.40 1.70
N LEU A 116 -2.32 13.59 1.63
CA LEU A 116 -3.23 13.57 0.48
C LEU A 116 -3.86 14.96 0.21
N ARG A 117 -4.20 15.71 1.25
CA ARG A 117 -4.69 17.10 1.11
C ARG A 117 -3.61 18.05 0.61
N GLU A 118 -2.38 17.95 1.13
CA GLU A 118 -1.25 18.77 0.66
C GLU A 118 -0.94 18.54 -0.83
N MET A 119 -1.01 17.28 -1.26
CA MET A 119 -0.86 16.88 -2.67
C MET A 119 -2.06 17.29 -3.55
N LYS A 120 -3.16 17.76 -2.95
CA LYS A 120 -4.44 18.02 -3.62
C LYS A 120 -4.94 16.80 -4.40
N PHE A 121 -4.78 15.62 -3.81
CA PHE A 121 -5.16 14.36 -4.44
C PHE A 121 -6.66 14.35 -4.79
N ASP A 122 -6.96 14.11 -6.07
CA ASP A 122 -8.31 14.10 -6.66
C ASP A 122 -8.68 12.74 -7.28
N GLY A 123 -7.87 11.70 -7.00
CA GLY A 123 -8.08 10.35 -7.50
C GLY A 123 -9.08 9.53 -6.70
N ILE A 124 -9.02 8.21 -6.89
CA ILE A 124 -9.96 7.28 -6.27
C ILE A 124 -9.48 6.89 -4.87
N VAL A 125 -10.40 6.83 -3.91
CA VAL A 125 -10.17 6.21 -2.60
C VAL A 125 -11.16 5.06 -2.45
N THR A 126 -10.65 3.86 -2.17
CA THR A 126 -11.49 2.66 -2.02
C THR A 126 -11.27 2.02 -0.65
N ASN A 127 -12.35 1.74 0.06
CA ASN A 127 -12.30 0.93 1.26
C ASN A 127 -11.97 -0.52 0.89
N ALA A 128 -10.89 -1.07 1.44
CA ALA A 128 -10.33 -2.37 1.08
C ALA A 128 -10.22 -3.32 2.29
N VAL A 129 -11.12 -3.21 3.26
CA VAL A 129 -11.18 -4.10 4.44
C VAL A 129 -11.63 -5.50 4.04
N PHE A 130 -11.07 -6.54 4.68
CA PHE A 130 -11.56 -7.91 4.56
C PHE A 130 -12.39 -8.25 5.80
N LEU A 131 -13.72 -8.24 5.65
CA LEU A 131 -14.63 -8.66 6.72
C LEU A 131 -14.68 -10.19 6.78
N LEU A 132 -14.34 -10.74 7.95
CA LEU A 132 -14.84 -12.05 8.37
C LEU A 132 -16.17 -11.78 9.09
N PHE A 133 -17.29 -12.15 8.47
CA PHE A 133 -18.60 -12.20 9.12
C PHE A 133 -18.75 -13.50 9.89
#